data_AF-A0A3D1HZ86-F1
#
_entry.id   AF-A0A3D1HZ86-F1
#
_cell.length_a   1.000
_cell.length_b   1.000
_cell.length_c   1.000
_cell.angle_alpha   90.00
_cell.angle_beta   90.00
_cell.angle_gamma   90.00
#
_symmetry.space_group_name_H-M   'P 1'
#
loop_
_entity.id
_entity.type
_entity.pdbx_description
1 polymer ?
#
loop_
_entity_poly.entity_id
_entity_poly.type
_entity_poly.pdbx_seq_one_letter_code
_entity_poly.pdbx_strand_id
1 'polypeptide(L)' 'MARKTECIAMLLAGGQGSRLGILTKNMAKPAVPYGGKYRIIDFPLSNCVNSGIYTVGVLTQYQPLELNDYIGNGQPW' A
#
# COMPACT_ATOMS: atom_id res chain seq x y z
N MET A 1 10.16 21.79 -17.52
CA MET A 1 9.71 22.33 -16.22
C MET A 1 9.23 21.16 -15.38
N ALA A 2 9.82 20.88 -14.22
CA ALA A 2 9.28 19.85 -13.32
C ALA A 2 7.87 20.27 -12.89
N ARG A 3 6.88 19.38 -13.05
CA ARG A 3 5.51 19.61 -12.56
C ARG A 3 5.60 19.89 -11.06
N LYS A 4 5.06 21.02 -10.60
CA LYS A 4 4.99 21.35 -9.18
C LYS A 4 4.11 20.28 -8.51
N THR A 5 4.63 19.59 -7.48
CA THR A 5 3.87 18.60 -6.74
C THR A 5 2.85 19.32 -5.85
N GLU A 6 1.60 19.42 -6.29
CA GLU A 6 0.55 20.14 -5.56
C GLU A 6 -0.17 19.26 -4.53
N CYS A 7 0.00 17.94 -4.60
CA CYS A 7 -0.68 16.98 -3.74
C CYS A 7 0.24 15.80 -3.38
N ILE A 8 0.21 15.41 -2.10
CA ILE A 8 0.87 14.20 -1.57
C ILE A 8 -0.22 13.29 -1.01
N ALA A 9 -0.25 12.04 -1.46
CA ALA A 9 -1.11 11.03 -0.86
C ALA A 9 -0.41 10.37 0.33
N MET A 10 -1.14 10.21 1.44
CA MET A 10 -0.67 9.50 2.63
C MET A 10 -1.55 8.28 2.87
N LEU A 11 -1.02 7.09 2.59
CA LEU A 11 -1.73 5.82 2.75
C LEU A 11 -1.45 5.22 4.13
N LEU A 12 -2.47 5.22 4.99
CA LEU A 12 -2.40 4.61 6.32
C LEU A 12 -2.53 3.08 6.21
N ALA A 13 -1.38 2.41 6.07
CA ALA A 13 -1.27 0.97 5.84
C ALA A 13 -0.90 0.18 7.13
N GLY A 14 -1.20 0.73 8.31
CA GLY A 14 -0.94 0.10 9.61
C GLY A 14 -2.04 -0.86 10.11
N GLY A 15 -3.11 -1.08 9.34
CA GLY A 15 -4.27 -1.85 9.79
C GLY A 15 -3.94 -3.31 10.09
N GLN A 16 -4.08 -3.73 11.36
CA GLN A 16 -3.89 -5.13 11.77
C GLN A 16 -4.91 -6.08 11.13
N GLY A 17 -6.15 -5.62 10.90
CA GLY A 17 -7.18 -6.45 10.26
C GLY A 17 -7.66 -7.64 11.07
N SER A 18 -7.65 -7.56 12.42
CA SER A 18 -7.98 -8.65 13.35
C SER A 18 -9.23 -9.49 13.00
N ARG A 19 -10.24 -8.88 12.38
CA ARG A 19 -11.46 -9.55 11.91
C ARG A 19 -11.26 -10.55 10.76
N LEU A 20 -10.11 -10.52 10.08
CA LEU A 20 -9.74 -11.46 9.01
C LEU A 20 -9.08 -12.74 9.57
N GLY A 21 -8.89 -12.83 10.88
CA GLY A 21 -8.43 -14.04 11.57
C GLY A 21 -7.07 -14.52 11.04
N ILE A 22 -7.02 -15.76 10.55
CA ILE A 22 -5.78 -16.39 10.10
C ILE A 22 -5.10 -15.64 8.95
N LEU A 23 -5.85 -14.88 8.14
CA LEU A 23 -5.32 -14.17 6.97
C LEU A 23 -4.43 -13.00 7.35
N THR A 24 -4.56 -12.46 8.56
CA THR A 24 -3.74 -11.34 9.06
C THR A 24 -2.98 -11.71 10.33
N LYS A 25 -2.71 -13.00 10.53
CA LYS A 25 -1.98 -13.48 11.71
C LYS A 25 -0.50 -13.09 11.66
N ASN A 26 0.10 -13.14 10.47
CA ASN A 26 1.52 -12.93 10.24
C ASN A 26 1.81 -11.79 9.23
N MET A 27 0.78 -11.08 8.79
CA MET A 27 0.89 -10.00 7.83
C MET A 27 -0.12 -8.88 8.12
N ALA A 28 0.25 -7.65 7.76
CA ALA A 28 -0.66 -6.50 7.82
C ALA A 28 -1.84 -6.69 6.84
N LYS A 29 -3.02 -6.18 7.18
CA LYS A 29 -4.21 -6.21 6.29
C LYS A 29 -3.90 -5.72 4.86
N PRO A 30 -3.13 -4.65 4.63
CA PRO A 30 -2.87 -4.17 3.28
C PRO A 30 -2.04 -5.14 2.42
N ALA A 31 -1.27 -6.04 3.03
CA ALA A 31 -0.47 -7.04 2.33
C ALA A 31 -1.30 -8.26 1.87
N VAL A 32 -2.53 -8.41 2.36
CA VAL A 32 -3.36 -9.59 2.07
C VAL A 32 -3.63 -9.69 0.56
N PRO A 33 -3.41 -10.87 -0.06
CA PRO A 33 -3.71 -11.10 -1.48
C PRO A 33 -5.20 -10.89 -1.80
N TYR A 34 -5.48 -10.33 -2.97
CA TYR A 34 -6.81 -10.04 -3.47
C TYR A 34 -6.88 -10.24 -4.99
N GLY A 35 -7.91 -10.92 -5.48
CA GLY A 35 -8.15 -11.06 -6.92
C GLY A 35 -7.04 -11.82 -7.69
N GLY A 36 -6.35 -12.75 -7.03
CA GLY A 36 -5.38 -13.67 -7.64
C GLY A 36 -3.97 -13.10 -7.87
N LYS A 37 -3.84 -11.82 -8.25
CA LYS A 37 -2.53 -11.20 -8.54
C LYS A 37 -2.19 -10.02 -7.62
N TYR A 38 -3.19 -9.35 -7.07
CA TYR A 38 -3.01 -8.08 -6.35
C TYR A 38 -2.97 -8.30 -4.84
N ARG A 39 -2.63 -7.24 -4.12
CA ARG A 39 -2.82 -7.07 -2.67
C ARG A 39 -3.78 -5.91 -2.42
N ILE A 40 -4.36 -5.87 -1.23
CA ILE A 40 -5.32 -4.80 -0.86
C ILE A 40 -4.72 -3.40 -1.06
N ILE A 41 -3.42 -3.20 -0.82
CA ILE A 41 -2.75 -1.90 -1.01
C ILE A 41 -2.66 -1.44 -2.46
N ASP A 42 -2.76 -2.34 -3.44
CA ASP A 42 -2.63 -1.98 -4.85
C ASP A 42 -3.78 -1.09 -5.33
N PHE A 43 -4.95 -1.21 -4.71
CA PHE A 43 -6.12 -0.42 -5.06
C PHE A 43 -5.93 1.08 -4.75
N PRO A 44 -5.59 1.50 -3.51
CA PRO A 44 -5.31 2.90 -3.24
C PRO A 44 -4.07 3.42 -3.98
N LEU A 45 -3.04 2.60 -4.21
CA LEU A 45 -1.88 2.99 -5.03
C LEU A 45 -2.27 3.25 -6.49
N SER A 46 -3.05 2.34 -7.09
CA SER A 46 -3.57 2.51 -8.45
C SER A 46 -4.47 3.73 -8.56
N ASN A 47 -5.29 4.01 -7.54
CA ASN A 47 -6.11 5.22 -7.50
C ASN A 47 -5.25 6.49 -7.50
N CYS A 48 -4.13 6.51 -6.77
CA CYS A 48 -3.19 7.64 -6.78
C CYS A 48 -2.63 7.86 -8.19
N VAL A 49 -2.12 6.81 -8.83
CA VAL A 49 -1.56 6.88 -10.19
C VAL A 49 -2.63 7.32 -11.20
N ASN A 50 -3.82 6.72 -11.18
CA ASN A 50 -4.93 7.07 -12.07
C ASN A 50 -5.47 8.49 -11.85
N SER A 51 -5.19 9.08 -10.69
CA SER A 51 -5.54 10.47 -10.35
C SER A 51 -4.40 11.46 -10.59
N GLY A 52 -3.26 11.02 -11.11
CA GLY A 52 -2.07 11.86 -11.32
C GLY A 52 -1.34 12.26 -10.04
N ILE A 53 -1.52 11.51 -8.95
CA ILE A 53 -0.82 11.70 -7.67
C ILE A 53 0.35 10.71 -7.62
N TYR A 54 1.56 11.21 -7.86
CA TYR A 54 2.77 10.39 -7.96
C TYR A 54 3.65 10.43 -6.71
N THR A 55 3.40 11.37 -5.80
CA THR A 55 4.09 11.42 -4.51
C THR A 55 3.19 10.79 -3.46
N VAL A 56 3.55 9.57 -3.05
CA VAL A 56 2.77 8.75 -2.12
C VAL A 56 3.65 8.34 -0.94
N GLY A 57 3.23 8.68 0.28
CA GLY A 57 3.79 8.15 1.51
C GLY A 57 2.95 6.99 2.03
N VAL A 58 3.57 5.88 2.38
CA VAL A 58 2.88 4.71 2.98
C VAL A 58 3.30 4.60 4.44
N LEU A 59 2.34 4.76 5.35
CA LEU A 59 2.57 4.70 6.80
C LEU A 59 2.21 3.30 7.31
N THR A 60 3.22 2.53 7.67
CA THR A 60 3.07 1.16 8.18
C THR A 60 3.24 1.12 9.70
N GLN A 61 2.74 0.06 10.36
CA GLN A 61 2.83 -0.07 11.82
C GLN A 61 2.96 -1.53 12.24
N TYR A 62 1.88 -2.30 12.10
CA TYR A 62 1.84 -3.70 12.52
C TYR A 62 2.38 -4.62 11.42
N GLN A 63 3.26 -5.56 11.77
CA GLN A 63 3.85 -6.56 10.86
C GLN A 63 4.20 -5.99 9.46
N PRO A 64 5.02 -4.93 9.37
CA PRO A 64 5.20 -4.17 8.14
C PRO A 64 6.14 -4.83 7.13
N LEU A 65 6.93 -5.83 7.55
CA LEU A 65 8.02 -6.40 6.76
C LEU A 65 7.55 -6.86 5.38
N GLU A 66 6.54 -7.73 5.33
CA GLU A 66 6.04 -8.26 4.06
C GLU A 66 5.41 -7.18 3.15
N LEU A 67 4.83 -6.15 3.76
CA LEU A 67 4.27 -5.03 3.02
C LEU A 67 5.38 -4.15 2.43
N ASN A 68 6.42 -3.87 3.21
CA ASN A 68 7.57 -3.09 2.77
C ASN A 68 8.35 -3.83 1.68
N ASP A 69 8.57 -5.14 1.82
CA ASP A 69 9.25 -5.96 0.82
C ASP A 69 8.49 -5.97 -0.51
N TYR A 70 7.16 -5.99 -0.45
CA TYR A 70 6.31 -5.97 -1.65
C TYR A 70 6.28 -4.62 -2.36
N ILE A 71 6.21 -3.51 -1.62
CA ILE A 71 6.28 -2.16 -2.20
C ILE A 71 7.71 -1.86 -2.70
N GLY A 72 8.71 -2.44 -2.04
CA GLY A 72 10.12 -2.24 -2.34
C GLY A 72 10.51 -0.76 -2.30
N ASN A 73 11.30 -0.35 -3.27
CA ASN A 73 11.71 1.04 -3.48
C ASN A 73 10.69 1.86 -4.31
N GLY A 74 9.46 1.35 -4.50
CA GLY A 74 8.42 2.02 -5.27
C GLY A 74 8.68 2.05 -6.78
N GLN A 75 9.50 1.12 -7.29
CA GLN A 75 9.71 0.98 -8.73
C GLN A 75 8.49 0.34 -9.41
N PRO A 76 8.20 0.70 -10.67
CA PRO A 76 7.20 0.01 -11.48
C PRO A 76 7.55 -1.48 -11.62
N TRP A 77 6.52 -2.34 -11.58
CA TRP A 77 6.61 -3.78 -11.84
C TRP A 77 6.38 -4.11 -13.32
#